data_AF-G3PR08-F1
#
_entry.id   AF-G3PR08-F1
#
_cell.length_a   1.000
_cell.length_b   1.000
_cell.length_c   1.000
_cell.angle_alpha   90.00
_cell.angle_beta   90.00
_cell.angle_gamma   90.00
#
_symmetry.space_group_name_H-M   'P 1'
#
loop_
_entity.id
_entity.type
_entity.pdbx_description
1 polymer ?
#
loop_
_entity_poly.entity_id
_entity_poly.type
_entity_poly.pdbx_seq_one_letter_code
_entity_poly.pdbx_strand_id
1 'polypeptide(L)'
;MCRKGDNEDLLLLCDGCDKGCHTYCHKPKITSIPEGDWYCPACISKASGPSPKNKKPPSKPLTSSGGGAKKGAEGKKSGKQAGNGEVAVDDPASSTPKKAAKDTSRKRKTEESSPAPPAANQESPVCVKRAKTAKDNNRDLGLCRVLLAELERHQDAWPFLTPVNMKSVPGYRKVIKKPMDFTTIREKLVSSQYQNLETFIIDVNLVFDNCEKYNEDNSDIGRAGHNMRKFFEKRWTELLKQTN
;
A
#
# COMPACT_ATOMS: atom_id res chain seq x y z
N MET A 1 1.08 -20.80 -18.78
CA MET A 1 0.25 -20.95 -19.99
C MET A 1 -0.84 -21.95 -19.71
N CYS A 2 -2.02 -21.73 -20.29
CA CYS A 2 -3.18 -22.58 -20.03
C CYS A 2 -2.96 -23.99 -20.61
N ARG A 3 -3.69 -24.99 -20.09
CA ARG A 3 -3.73 -26.37 -20.59
C ARG A 3 -5.16 -26.82 -20.94
N LYS A 4 -6.05 -25.86 -21.14
CA LYS A 4 -7.45 -26.08 -21.52
C LYS A 4 -7.72 -25.43 -22.87
N GLY A 5 -8.51 -26.08 -23.71
CA GLY A 5 -9.08 -25.54 -24.94
C GLY A 5 -10.54 -25.13 -24.75
N ASP A 6 -10.82 -24.35 -23.71
CA ASP A 6 -12.14 -23.79 -23.40
C ASP A 6 -12.11 -22.26 -23.53
N ASN A 7 -13.19 -21.63 -24.00
CA ASN A 7 -13.35 -20.16 -24.04
C ASN A 7 -12.29 -19.40 -24.87
N GLU A 8 -12.23 -19.68 -26.17
CA GLU A 8 -11.29 -19.07 -27.13
C GLU A 8 -11.37 -17.52 -27.15
N ASP A 9 -12.55 -16.93 -26.95
CA ASP A 9 -12.76 -15.47 -26.88
C ASP A 9 -11.99 -14.76 -25.74
N LEU A 10 -11.53 -15.52 -24.74
CA LEU A 10 -10.77 -15.00 -23.60
C LEU A 10 -9.30 -15.43 -23.63
N LEU A 11 -8.82 -16.00 -24.74
CA LEU A 11 -7.44 -16.47 -24.95
C LEU A 11 -6.54 -15.36 -25.47
N LEU A 12 -5.63 -14.87 -24.62
CA LEU A 12 -4.56 -13.98 -25.07
C LEU A 12 -3.43 -14.78 -25.69
N LEU A 13 -3.08 -14.49 -26.94
CA LEU A 13 -1.92 -15.03 -27.63
C LEU A 13 -0.69 -14.17 -27.32
N CYS A 14 0.48 -14.79 -27.22
CA CYS A 14 1.74 -14.11 -26.89
C CYS A 14 2.51 -13.71 -28.15
N ASP A 15 2.76 -12.43 -28.36
CA ASP A 15 3.46 -11.96 -29.59
C ASP A 15 4.91 -12.47 -29.67
N GLY A 16 5.50 -12.85 -28.54
CA GLY A 16 6.83 -13.46 -28.47
C GLY A 16 6.90 -15.00 -28.55
N CYS A 17 5.79 -15.75 -28.66
CA CYS A 17 5.78 -17.22 -28.88
C CYS A 17 4.36 -17.80 -29.10
N ASP A 18 4.27 -18.99 -29.71
CA ASP A 18 3.02 -19.70 -30.03
C ASP A 18 2.24 -20.28 -28.82
N LYS A 19 2.12 -19.53 -27.72
CA LYS A 19 1.44 -19.95 -26.50
C LYS A 19 0.39 -18.94 -26.07
N GLY A 20 -0.84 -19.43 -25.94
CA GLY A 20 -1.94 -18.67 -25.38
C GLY A 20 -2.12 -18.83 -23.86
N CYS A 21 -2.73 -17.84 -23.22
CA CYS A 21 -3.20 -17.91 -21.84
C CYS A 21 -4.56 -17.21 -21.72
N HIS A 22 -5.56 -17.90 -21.16
CA HIS A 22 -6.81 -17.23 -20.82
C HIS A 22 -6.57 -16.12 -19.80
N THR A 23 -7.30 -15.02 -19.96
CA THR A 23 -7.30 -13.88 -19.03
C THR A 23 -7.49 -14.31 -17.57
N TYR A 24 -8.40 -15.26 -17.33
CA TYR A 24 -8.68 -15.86 -16.01
C TYR A 24 -7.65 -16.90 -15.52
N CYS A 25 -6.81 -17.44 -16.40
CA CYS A 25 -5.75 -18.39 -16.07
C CYS A 25 -4.41 -17.70 -15.77
N HIS A 26 -4.25 -16.43 -16.15
CA HIS A 26 -3.08 -15.63 -15.78
C HIS A 26 -3.07 -15.34 -14.26
N LYS A 27 -1.87 -15.13 -13.69
CA LYS A 27 -1.68 -14.74 -12.29
C LYS A 27 -0.75 -13.51 -12.24
N PRO A 28 -1.24 -12.31 -11.85
CA PRO A 28 -2.62 -11.99 -11.48
C PRO A 28 -3.60 -12.16 -12.66
N LYS A 29 -4.90 -12.35 -12.37
CA LYS A 29 -5.93 -12.45 -13.41
C LYS A 29 -5.97 -11.15 -14.21
N ILE A 30 -6.10 -11.28 -15.52
CA ILE A 30 -6.27 -10.16 -16.43
C ILE A 30 -7.78 -9.90 -16.53
N THR A 31 -8.22 -8.67 -16.28
CA THR A 31 -9.65 -8.29 -16.24
C THR A 31 -10.13 -7.56 -17.49
N SER A 32 -9.21 -7.10 -18.33
CA SER A 32 -9.44 -6.43 -19.61
C SER A 32 -8.40 -6.91 -20.61
N ILE A 33 -8.78 -7.12 -21.87
CA ILE A 33 -7.85 -7.44 -22.95
C ILE A 33 -6.87 -6.24 -23.08
N PRO A 34 -5.54 -6.46 -23.04
CA PRO A 34 -4.57 -5.38 -23.24
C PRO A 34 -4.69 -4.75 -24.63
N GLU A 35 -4.51 -3.43 -24.71
CA GLU A 35 -4.36 -2.73 -25.99
C GLU A 35 -2.90 -2.81 -26.46
N GLY A 36 -2.66 -3.40 -27.64
CA GLY A 36 -1.33 -3.64 -28.18
C GLY A 36 -0.70 -4.97 -27.75
N ASP A 37 0.61 -5.13 -28.00
CA ASP A 37 1.33 -6.39 -27.79
C ASP A 37 1.21 -6.93 -26.34
N TRP A 38 0.94 -8.23 -26.22
CA TRP A 38 0.98 -8.96 -24.96
C TRP A 38 2.03 -10.07 -24.97
N TYR A 39 2.95 -10.01 -24.00
CA TYR A 39 4.00 -11.01 -23.84
C TYR A 39 3.73 -11.88 -22.62
N CYS A 40 3.80 -13.21 -22.80
CA CYS A 40 3.63 -14.12 -21.67
C CYS A 40 4.81 -14.01 -20.68
N PRO A 41 4.62 -14.36 -19.38
CA PRO A 41 5.66 -14.25 -18.37
C PRO A 41 6.97 -14.97 -18.71
N ALA A 42 6.92 -16.03 -19.53
CA ALA A 42 8.11 -16.74 -19.98
C ALA A 42 8.90 -15.95 -21.05
N CYS A 43 8.23 -15.20 -21.94
CA CYS A 43 8.90 -14.35 -22.92
C CYS A 43 9.45 -13.07 -22.26
N ILE A 44 8.68 -12.46 -21.35
CA ILE A 44 9.16 -11.35 -20.50
C ILE A 44 10.43 -11.76 -19.75
N SER A 45 10.42 -12.93 -19.09
CA SER A 45 11.56 -13.43 -18.31
C SER A 45 12.79 -13.80 -19.17
N LYS A 46 12.59 -14.10 -20.46
CA LYS A 46 13.69 -14.33 -21.42
C LYS A 46 14.30 -13.01 -21.90
N ALA A 47 13.46 -12.01 -22.16
CA ALA A 47 13.89 -10.69 -22.60
C ALA A 47 14.64 -9.90 -21.50
N SER A 48 14.28 -10.10 -20.22
CA SER A 48 14.88 -9.37 -19.09
C SER A 48 16.32 -9.79 -18.72
N GLY A 49 16.85 -10.86 -19.32
CA GLY A 49 18.20 -11.37 -19.05
C GLY A 49 18.40 -11.98 -17.63
N PRO A 50 19.49 -12.72 -17.39
CA PRO A 50 19.77 -13.29 -16.08
C PRO A 50 20.42 -12.26 -15.15
N SER A 51 19.67 -11.72 -14.19
CA SER A 51 20.27 -11.00 -13.06
C SER A 51 21.23 -11.93 -12.28
N PRO A 52 22.39 -11.44 -11.82
CA PRO A 52 23.41 -12.30 -11.21
C PRO A 52 22.93 -12.90 -9.88
N LYS A 53 22.75 -14.22 -9.86
CA LYS A 53 22.41 -14.96 -8.64
C LYS A 53 23.60 -14.93 -7.67
N ASN A 54 23.45 -14.21 -6.58
CA ASN A 54 24.45 -14.15 -5.50
C ASN A 54 24.63 -15.56 -4.88
N LYS A 55 25.76 -16.21 -5.16
CA LYS A 55 26.08 -17.55 -4.64
C LYS A 55 26.57 -17.44 -3.19
N LYS A 56 25.85 -18.06 -2.25
CA LYS A 56 26.38 -18.42 -0.92
C LYS A 56 26.92 -19.87 -0.92
N PRO A 57 27.81 -20.22 0.03
CA PRO A 57 29.09 -20.82 -0.33
C PRO A 57 29.13 -22.36 -0.30
N PRO A 58 30.18 -22.98 -0.88
CA PRO A 58 30.46 -24.41 -0.70
C PRO A 58 30.99 -24.69 0.71
N SER A 59 30.39 -25.69 1.37
CA SER A 59 30.93 -26.31 2.58
C SER A 59 32.10 -27.25 2.25
N LYS A 60 33.10 -27.33 3.14
CA LYS A 60 34.12 -28.39 3.16
C LYS A 60 34.05 -29.19 4.48
N PRO A 61 34.46 -30.47 4.52
CA PRO A 61 34.25 -31.36 5.68
C PRO A 61 35.55 -31.84 6.37
N LEU A 62 35.36 -32.58 7.47
CA LEU A 62 36.35 -33.34 8.29
C LEU A 62 37.31 -32.49 9.17
N THR A 63 37.80 -32.93 10.34
CA THR A 63 37.95 -34.29 10.94
C THR A 63 37.72 -34.35 12.48
N SER A 64 37.32 -35.54 13.01
CA SER A 64 37.77 -36.21 14.27
C SER A 64 37.79 -35.45 15.63
N SER A 65 37.20 -35.90 16.75
CA SER A 65 37.41 -37.19 17.44
C SER A 65 36.58 -37.32 18.73
N GLY A 66 36.12 -38.53 19.06
CA GLY A 66 35.68 -38.96 20.41
C GLY A 66 34.34 -38.39 20.93
N GLY A 67 33.46 -39.11 21.62
CA GLY A 67 33.50 -40.52 22.04
C GLY A 67 32.74 -40.69 23.37
N GLY A 68 31.84 -41.68 23.48
CA GLY A 68 31.16 -42.01 24.75
C GLY A 68 29.64 -42.11 24.65
N ALA A 69 29.10 -43.31 24.89
CA ALA A 69 27.67 -43.60 24.90
C ALA A 69 27.13 -43.77 26.34
N LYS A 70 25.83 -43.50 26.56
CA LYS A 70 24.85 -44.44 27.17
C LYS A 70 23.48 -43.81 27.53
N LYS A 71 22.41 -44.53 27.14
CA LYS A 71 21.15 -44.89 27.84
C LYS A 71 20.38 -43.88 28.74
N GLY A 72 19.04 -43.97 28.65
CA GLY A 72 18.04 -43.50 29.63
C GLY A 72 16.97 -42.63 28.95
N ALA A 73 15.71 -43.03 28.70
CA ALA A 73 14.66 -43.70 29.49
C ALA A 73 13.83 -42.75 30.40
N GLU A 74 12.58 -42.54 29.99
CA GLU A 74 11.35 -42.20 30.76
C GLU A 74 11.29 -40.99 31.73
N GLY A 75 10.14 -40.31 31.79
CA GLY A 75 9.86 -39.28 32.82
C GLY A 75 8.56 -38.48 32.66
N LYS A 76 7.45 -38.97 33.22
CA LYS A 76 6.15 -38.26 33.34
C LYS A 76 6.17 -37.14 34.40
N LYS A 77 5.39 -36.06 34.18
CA LYS A 77 4.37 -35.43 35.07
C LYS A 77 3.91 -34.09 34.44
N SER A 78 2.64 -33.64 34.37
CA SER A 78 1.41 -33.77 35.19
C SER A 78 1.26 -32.74 36.34
N GLY A 79 0.16 -31.96 36.30
CA GLY A 79 -0.27 -30.89 37.22
C GLY A 79 -0.78 -29.68 36.39
N LYS A 80 -2.03 -29.18 36.41
CA LYS A 80 -3.06 -28.98 37.47
C LYS A 80 -2.51 -28.15 38.65
N GLN A 81 -3.18 -27.12 39.18
CA GLN A 81 -4.64 -26.85 39.21
C GLN A 81 -4.99 -25.34 39.40
N ALA A 82 -6.30 -25.04 39.48
CA ALA A 82 -6.97 -23.79 39.87
C ALA A 82 -6.58 -23.29 41.30
N GLY A 83 -7.06 -22.16 41.86
CA GLY A 83 -8.11 -21.21 41.47
C GLY A 83 -8.50 -20.29 42.66
N ASN A 84 -9.69 -19.68 42.59
CA ASN A 84 -10.34 -18.77 43.58
C ASN A 84 -9.71 -17.36 43.72
N GLY A 85 -10.46 -16.28 43.99
CA GLY A 85 -11.92 -16.14 43.99
C GLY A 85 -12.45 -15.08 44.99
N GLU A 86 -13.17 -14.06 44.46
CA GLU A 86 -14.29 -13.30 45.10
C GLU A 86 -13.93 -12.50 46.40
N VAL A 87 -14.64 -11.47 46.93
CA VAL A 87 -16.00 -10.86 46.87
C VAL A 87 -15.86 -9.32 47.14
N ALA A 88 -16.85 -8.42 47.11
CA ALA A 88 -18.05 -8.16 46.28
C ALA A 88 -18.72 -6.81 46.74
N VAL A 89 -19.62 -6.22 45.93
CA VAL A 89 -20.66 -5.17 46.22
C VAL A 89 -20.20 -3.78 46.74
N ASP A 90 -20.89 -2.65 46.48
CA ASP A 90 -22.35 -2.38 46.39
C ASP A 90 -22.78 -1.27 45.39
N ASP A 91 -24.09 -1.19 45.14
CA ASP A 91 -24.83 -0.20 44.29
C ASP A 91 -25.43 0.90 45.26
N PRO A 92 -26.49 1.74 45.02
CA PRO A 92 -27.36 1.87 43.85
C PRO A 92 -27.86 3.27 43.41
N ALA A 93 -28.55 3.26 42.25
CA ALA A 93 -29.67 4.15 41.83
C ALA A 93 -29.41 5.67 41.65
N SER A 94 -30.16 6.47 40.88
CA SER A 94 -31.11 6.37 39.76
C SER A 94 -31.89 7.70 39.74
N SER A 95 -31.95 8.45 38.62
CA SER A 95 -33.11 9.29 38.26
C SER A 95 -32.94 10.07 36.94
N THR A 96 -34.08 10.32 36.29
CA THR A 96 -34.32 11.25 35.15
C THR A 96 -35.54 12.12 35.54
N PRO A 97 -36.27 12.91 34.69
CA PRO A 97 -36.04 13.47 33.34
C PRO A 97 -36.48 14.97 33.19
N LYS A 98 -36.68 15.47 31.94
CA LYS A 98 -37.49 16.67 31.49
C LYS A 98 -36.75 18.04 31.53
N LYS A 99 -37.05 19.08 30.71
CA LYS A 99 -38.11 19.35 29.69
C LYS A 99 -37.77 20.58 28.77
N ALA A 100 -38.56 20.76 27.69
CA ALA A 100 -38.82 22.01 26.90
C ALA A 100 -37.67 22.59 26.01
N ALA A 101 -37.83 22.93 24.71
CA ALA A 101 -38.80 23.80 23.98
C ALA A 101 -38.49 25.31 24.16
N LYS A 102 -38.61 26.24 23.18
CA LYS A 102 -39.02 26.22 21.74
C LYS A 102 -38.72 27.63 21.13
N ASP A 103 -38.75 27.79 19.80
CA ASP A 103 -38.87 29.08 19.04
C ASP A 103 -37.67 30.08 19.10
N THR A 104 -37.40 31.00 18.13
CA THR A 104 -38.03 31.28 16.81
C THR A 104 -37.14 32.11 15.85
N SER A 105 -37.42 31.96 14.54
CA SER A 105 -37.58 33.05 13.54
C SER A 105 -36.43 33.97 13.03
N ARG A 106 -36.29 33.90 11.68
CA ARG A 106 -36.40 35.02 10.70
C ARG A 106 -35.18 35.97 10.51
N LYS A 107 -34.92 36.53 9.30
CA LYS A 107 -35.48 36.36 7.93
C LYS A 107 -34.74 37.24 6.88
N ARG A 108 -34.40 36.68 5.70
CA ARG A 108 -34.17 37.34 4.38
C ARG A 108 -33.01 38.37 4.27
N LYS A 109 -32.32 38.50 3.14
CA LYS A 109 -32.90 38.87 1.83
C LYS A 109 -32.10 38.40 0.61
N THR A 110 -32.84 37.93 -0.40
CA THR A 110 -32.47 37.82 -1.82
C THR A 110 -32.46 39.21 -2.46
N GLU A 111 -31.67 39.42 -3.52
CA GLU A 111 -32.03 40.14 -4.75
C GLU A 111 -31.12 39.62 -5.89
N GLU A 112 -31.57 39.77 -7.13
CA GLU A 112 -31.02 39.15 -8.36
C GLU A 112 -30.69 40.24 -9.40
N SER A 113 -29.73 40.00 -10.32
CA SER A 113 -29.78 40.39 -11.76
C SER A 113 -28.40 40.36 -12.44
N SER A 114 -28.34 39.87 -13.68
CA SER A 114 -27.28 40.19 -14.66
C SER A 114 -27.69 41.41 -15.52
N PRO A 115 -26.78 42.05 -16.28
CA PRO A 115 -26.54 41.59 -17.66
C PRO A 115 -25.08 41.76 -18.16
N ALA A 116 -24.83 41.36 -19.40
CA ALA A 116 -23.57 41.52 -20.18
C ALA A 116 -23.93 41.88 -21.65
N PRO A 117 -22.99 42.11 -22.59
CA PRO A 117 -21.56 42.45 -22.53
C PRO A 117 -21.28 43.82 -23.23
N PRO A 118 -20.03 44.16 -23.64
CA PRO A 118 -19.60 43.83 -25.02
C PRO A 118 -18.14 43.35 -25.14
N ALA A 119 -17.77 42.88 -26.34
CA ALA A 119 -16.49 42.24 -26.64
C ALA A 119 -15.37 43.22 -27.05
N ALA A 120 -14.12 42.83 -26.78
CA ALA A 120 -12.92 43.35 -27.47
C ALA A 120 -11.81 42.28 -27.51
N ASN A 121 -11.15 42.13 -28.65
CA ASN A 121 -10.04 41.20 -28.89
C ASN A 121 -8.84 41.43 -27.97
N GLN A 122 -8.21 40.36 -27.50
CA GLN A 122 -6.73 40.22 -27.50
C GLN A 122 -6.33 38.76 -27.75
N GLU A 123 -5.71 38.48 -28.91
CA GLU A 123 -5.00 37.23 -29.18
C GLU A 123 -3.63 37.24 -28.47
N SER A 124 -3.32 36.20 -27.70
CA SER A 124 -1.96 35.91 -27.21
C SER A 124 -1.83 34.48 -26.61
N PRO A 125 -0.62 33.89 -26.54
CA PRO A 125 -0.45 32.45 -26.73
C PRO A 125 -0.53 31.60 -25.45
N VAL A 126 -1.67 30.94 -25.21
CA VAL A 126 -1.90 30.12 -24.00
C VAL A 126 -1.57 28.62 -24.18
N CYS A 127 -1.52 28.11 -25.42
CA CYS A 127 -1.45 26.66 -25.68
C CYS A 127 -0.17 25.98 -25.16
N VAL A 128 1.00 26.64 -25.28
CA VAL A 128 2.31 25.98 -25.14
C VAL A 128 2.69 25.64 -23.69
N LYS A 129 2.34 26.49 -22.71
CA LYS A 129 2.69 26.27 -21.30
C LYS A 129 1.88 25.14 -20.66
N ARG A 130 0.61 25.00 -21.07
CA ARG A 130 -0.36 24.05 -20.50
C ARG A 130 -0.08 22.60 -20.92
N ALA A 131 0.41 22.41 -22.15
CA ALA A 131 0.77 21.10 -22.67
C ALA A 131 2.03 20.51 -21.99
N LYS A 132 3.02 21.36 -21.65
CA LYS A 132 4.26 20.91 -21.01
C LYS A 132 4.02 20.44 -19.58
N THR A 133 3.34 21.25 -18.76
CA THR A 133 2.98 20.85 -17.38
C THR A 133 2.07 19.62 -17.34
N ALA A 134 1.14 19.45 -18.29
CA ALA A 134 0.33 18.23 -18.37
C ALA A 134 1.17 16.97 -18.68
N LYS A 135 2.21 17.10 -19.53
CA LYS A 135 3.14 16.00 -19.84
C LYS A 135 4.02 15.65 -18.65
N ASP A 136 4.53 16.66 -17.95
CA ASP A 136 5.36 16.47 -16.76
C ASP A 136 4.54 15.83 -15.62
N ASN A 137 3.30 16.28 -15.38
CA ASN A 137 2.39 15.66 -14.42
C ASN A 137 2.05 14.18 -14.76
N ASN A 138 1.87 13.84 -16.03
CA ASN A 138 1.60 12.45 -16.43
C ASN A 138 2.84 11.55 -16.17
N ARG A 139 4.04 12.07 -16.47
CA ARG A 139 5.31 11.40 -16.17
C ARG A 139 5.48 11.17 -14.66
N ASP A 140 5.21 12.20 -13.85
CA ASP A 140 5.24 12.14 -12.39
C ASP A 140 4.27 11.08 -11.84
N LEU A 141 3.02 11.06 -12.32
CA LEU A 141 2.05 10.03 -11.95
C LEU A 141 2.48 8.62 -12.39
N GLY A 142 3.24 8.50 -13.48
CA GLY A 142 3.92 7.25 -13.86
C GLY A 142 4.95 6.82 -12.80
N LEU A 143 5.79 7.73 -12.34
CA LEU A 143 6.78 7.47 -11.28
C LEU A 143 6.12 7.10 -9.95
N CYS A 144 5.04 7.78 -9.55
CA CYS A 144 4.28 7.43 -8.34
C CYS A 144 3.78 5.98 -8.38
N ARG A 145 3.24 5.52 -9.52
CA ARG A 145 2.73 4.15 -9.70
C ARG A 145 3.83 3.10 -9.58
N VAL A 146 5.00 3.36 -10.17
CA VAL A 146 6.17 2.47 -10.06
C VAL A 146 6.67 2.38 -8.62
N LEU A 147 6.85 3.53 -7.96
CA LEU A 147 7.27 3.58 -6.55
C LEU A 147 6.31 2.83 -5.63
N LEU A 148 5.00 3.06 -5.76
CA LEU A 148 4.01 2.39 -4.94
C LEU A 148 4.00 0.87 -5.16
N ALA A 149 4.08 0.42 -6.41
CA ALA A 149 4.12 -1.01 -6.72
C ALA A 149 5.38 -1.69 -6.15
N GLU A 150 6.51 -0.99 -6.08
CA GLU A 150 7.73 -1.49 -5.45
C GLU A 150 7.63 -1.51 -3.91
N LEU A 151 7.03 -0.47 -3.31
CA LEU A 151 6.75 -0.41 -1.87
C LEU A 151 5.81 -1.53 -1.42
N GLU A 152 4.71 -1.76 -2.13
CA GLU A 152 3.73 -2.83 -1.85
C GLU A 152 4.31 -4.24 -1.96
N ARG A 153 5.40 -4.41 -2.73
CA ARG A 153 6.08 -5.70 -2.95
C ARG A 153 7.26 -5.94 -2.00
N HIS A 154 7.64 -4.96 -1.19
CA HIS A 154 8.75 -5.11 -0.25
C HIS A 154 8.36 -6.05 0.91
N GLN A 155 9.29 -6.89 1.37
CA GLN A 155 9.02 -7.90 2.39
C GLN A 155 8.52 -7.29 3.72
N ASP A 156 8.98 -6.08 4.05
CA ASP A 156 8.64 -5.34 5.28
C ASP A 156 7.38 -4.45 5.10
N ALA A 157 6.70 -4.53 3.95
CA ALA A 157 5.52 -3.69 3.67
C ALA A 157 4.26 -4.11 4.46
N TRP A 158 4.25 -5.31 5.05
CA TRP A 158 3.07 -5.94 5.63
C TRP A 158 2.26 -5.10 6.65
N PRO A 159 2.82 -4.20 7.49
CA PRO A 159 2.01 -3.36 8.38
C PRO A 159 1.32 -2.20 7.66
N PHE A 160 1.77 -1.87 6.44
CA PHE A 160 1.45 -0.65 5.70
C PHE A 160 0.56 -0.89 4.48
N LEU A 161 0.28 -2.14 4.14
CA LEU A 161 -0.52 -2.50 2.95
C LEU A 161 -1.98 -2.04 3.04
N THR A 162 -2.55 -1.95 4.24
CA THR A 162 -3.97 -1.66 4.49
C THR A 162 -4.16 -0.71 5.67
N PRO A 163 -5.31 -0.01 5.77
CA PRO A 163 -5.56 0.92 6.86
C PRO A 163 -5.53 0.26 8.23
N VAL A 164 -4.83 0.87 9.19
CA VAL A 164 -4.83 0.41 10.59
C VAL A 164 -6.23 0.51 11.19
N ASN A 165 -6.76 -0.59 11.69
CA ASN A 165 -8.05 -0.60 12.40
C ASN A 165 -7.94 0.14 13.74
N MET A 166 -8.29 1.41 13.73
CA MET A 166 -8.21 2.34 14.86
C MET A 166 -9.02 1.93 16.10
N LYS A 167 -9.92 0.93 16.00
CA LYS A 167 -10.70 0.40 17.12
C LYS A 167 -10.00 -0.78 17.81
N SER A 168 -9.25 -1.59 17.08
CA SER A 168 -8.55 -2.76 17.63
C SER A 168 -7.14 -2.43 18.14
N VAL A 169 -6.56 -1.29 17.73
CA VAL A 169 -5.23 -0.84 18.17
C VAL A 169 -5.37 0.18 19.31
N PRO A 170 -5.01 -0.17 20.57
CA PRO A 170 -5.26 0.68 21.74
C PRO A 170 -4.66 2.08 21.63
N GLY A 171 -5.47 3.12 21.81
CA GLY A 171 -4.98 4.50 21.81
C GLY A 171 -4.55 5.06 20.45
N TYR A 172 -4.52 4.27 19.37
CA TYR A 172 -4.06 4.71 18.03
C TYR A 172 -4.76 6.00 17.56
N ARG A 173 -6.10 6.07 17.68
CA ARG A 173 -6.91 7.27 17.35
C ARG A 173 -6.58 8.52 18.20
N LYS A 174 -6.00 8.34 19.40
CA LYS A 174 -5.57 9.44 20.25
C LYS A 174 -4.21 10.00 19.81
N VAL A 175 -3.30 9.15 19.31
CA VAL A 175 -1.93 9.50 18.91
C VAL A 175 -1.86 9.94 17.44
N ILE A 176 -2.44 9.15 16.54
CA ILE A 176 -2.43 9.34 15.09
C ILE A 176 -3.70 10.08 14.64
N LYS A 177 -3.49 11.20 13.93
CA LYS A 177 -4.56 12.12 13.51
C LYS A 177 -4.90 12.07 12.03
N LYS A 178 -3.92 11.72 11.20
CA LYS A 178 -4.05 11.54 9.75
C LYS A 178 -3.53 10.16 9.40
N PRO A 179 -4.33 9.09 9.51
CA PRO A 179 -3.90 7.75 9.11
C PRO A 179 -3.60 7.74 7.61
N MET A 180 -2.62 6.95 7.21
CA MET A 180 -2.25 6.72 5.81
C MET A 180 -1.66 5.32 5.66
N ASP A 181 -1.86 4.71 4.50
CA ASP A 181 -1.44 3.35 4.14
C ASP A 181 -1.38 3.21 2.62
N PHE A 182 -0.72 2.17 2.11
CA PHE A 182 -0.50 1.99 0.67
C PHE A 182 -1.80 1.74 -0.11
N THR A 183 -2.84 1.15 0.48
CA THR A 183 -4.15 1.05 -0.19
C THR A 183 -4.80 2.41 -0.35
N THR A 184 -4.80 3.26 0.69
CA THR A 184 -5.28 4.64 0.58
C THR A 184 -4.50 5.44 -0.47
N ILE A 185 -3.17 5.32 -0.52
CA ILE A 185 -2.32 5.98 -1.54
C ILE A 185 -2.66 5.46 -2.94
N ARG A 186 -2.87 4.15 -3.11
CA ARG A 186 -3.27 3.53 -4.39
C ARG A 186 -4.61 4.07 -4.88
N GLU A 187 -5.60 4.18 -3.99
CA GLU A 187 -6.91 4.76 -4.28
C GLU A 187 -6.81 6.23 -4.70
N LYS A 188 -5.97 7.03 -4.01
CA LYS A 188 -5.68 8.43 -4.38
C LYS A 188 -4.99 8.56 -5.74
N LEU A 189 -4.09 7.64 -6.11
CA LEU A 189 -3.49 7.59 -7.45
C LEU A 189 -4.51 7.24 -8.55
N VAL A 190 -5.37 6.25 -8.32
CA VAL A 190 -6.40 5.82 -9.28
C VAL A 190 -7.45 6.93 -9.49
N SER A 191 -7.84 7.62 -8.42
CA SER A 191 -8.79 8.74 -8.45
C SER A 191 -8.17 10.09 -8.83
N SER A 192 -6.92 10.12 -9.30
CA SER A 192 -6.20 11.34 -9.72
C SER A 192 -6.14 12.45 -8.66
N GLN A 193 -6.10 12.09 -7.37
CA GLN A 193 -6.05 13.05 -6.26
C GLN A 193 -4.65 13.64 -6.01
N TYR A 194 -3.61 13.17 -6.70
CA TYR A 194 -2.27 13.75 -6.68
C TYR A 194 -2.07 14.65 -7.89
N GLN A 195 -1.68 15.90 -7.68
CA GLN A 195 -1.45 16.87 -8.76
C GLN A 195 -0.03 16.76 -9.32
N ASN A 196 0.91 16.29 -8.50
CA ASN A 196 2.33 16.17 -8.78
C ASN A 196 2.96 15.08 -7.89
N LEU A 197 4.24 14.80 -8.12
CA LEU A 197 5.01 13.80 -7.39
C LEU A 197 5.22 14.15 -5.90
N GLU A 198 5.32 15.44 -5.57
CA GLU A 198 5.46 15.95 -4.19
C GLU A 198 4.29 15.56 -3.29
N THR A 199 3.04 15.76 -3.75
CA THR A 199 1.85 15.41 -2.98
C THR A 199 1.73 13.91 -2.69
N PHE A 200 2.31 13.04 -3.54
CA PHE A 200 2.41 11.60 -3.29
C PHE A 200 3.49 11.29 -2.23
N ILE A 201 4.68 11.91 -2.31
CA ILE A 201 5.77 11.72 -1.35
C ILE A 201 5.34 12.11 0.08
N ILE A 202 4.56 13.18 0.22
CA ILE A 202 4.01 13.62 1.51
C ILE A 202 3.20 12.50 2.18
N ASP A 203 2.33 11.81 1.43
CA ASP A 203 1.54 10.70 1.98
C ASP A 203 2.40 9.45 2.26
N VAL A 204 3.38 9.13 1.40
CA VAL A 204 4.29 7.99 1.65
C VAL A 204 5.10 8.22 2.93
N ASN A 205 5.65 9.42 3.12
CA ASN A 205 6.34 9.78 4.36
C ASN A 205 5.39 9.75 5.56
N LEU A 206 4.14 10.20 5.42
CA LEU A 206 3.14 10.14 6.47
C LEU A 206 2.85 8.70 6.95
N VAL A 207 2.97 7.67 6.10
CA VAL A 207 2.90 6.25 6.53
C VAL A 207 3.99 5.96 7.55
N PHE A 208 5.23 6.34 7.25
CA PHE A 208 6.40 6.07 8.09
C PHE A 208 6.43 6.97 9.34
N ASP A 209 6.06 8.24 9.23
CA ASP A 209 5.95 9.18 10.35
C ASP A 209 4.88 8.71 11.36
N ASN A 210 3.74 8.19 10.88
CA ASN A 210 2.72 7.58 11.74
C ASN A 210 3.20 6.27 12.38
N CYS A 211 4.05 5.51 11.69
CA CYS A 211 4.65 4.28 12.23
C CYS A 211 5.58 4.60 13.41
N GLU A 212 6.54 5.49 13.20
CA GLU A 212 7.54 5.95 14.16
C GLU A 212 6.89 6.67 15.36
N LYS A 213 5.84 7.46 15.12
CA LYS A 213 5.11 8.16 16.18
C LYS A 213 4.31 7.23 17.12
N TYR A 214 3.94 6.03 16.67
CA TYR A 214 3.06 5.13 17.44
C TYR A 214 3.77 3.85 17.94
N ASN A 215 4.79 3.37 17.25
CA ASN A 215 5.45 2.09 17.56
C ASN A 215 6.88 2.34 18.04
N GLU A 216 7.32 1.57 19.04
CA GLU A 216 8.71 1.53 19.48
C GLU A 216 9.64 1.07 18.33
N ASP A 217 10.79 1.73 18.16
CA ASP A 217 11.77 1.43 17.09
C ASP A 217 12.24 -0.02 17.06
N ASN A 218 12.31 -0.65 18.23
CA ASN A 218 12.77 -2.02 18.41
C ASN A 218 11.66 -3.08 18.20
N SER A 219 10.41 -2.67 17.97
CA SER A 219 9.30 -3.57 17.64
C SER A 219 9.41 -4.09 16.19
N ASP A 220 8.70 -5.17 15.85
CA ASP A 220 8.67 -5.67 14.47
C ASP A 220 8.13 -4.64 13.48
N ILE A 221 7.10 -3.88 13.89
CA ILE A 221 6.49 -2.82 13.07
C ILE A 221 7.42 -1.61 12.96
N GLY A 222 8.05 -1.20 14.06
CA GLY A 222 9.04 -0.11 14.07
C GLY A 222 10.22 -0.40 13.14
N ARG A 223 10.84 -1.58 13.27
CA ARG A 223 11.91 -2.05 12.37
C ARG A 223 11.46 -2.10 10.91
N ALA A 224 10.25 -2.60 10.64
CA ALA A 224 9.69 -2.62 9.30
C ALA A 224 9.53 -1.19 8.73
N GLY A 225 9.01 -0.24 9.52
CA GLY A 225 8.90 1.17 9.13
C GLY A 225 10.25 1.81 8.79
N HIS A 226 11.27 1.58 9.63
CA HIS A 226 12.64 2.06 9.39
C HIS A 226 13.26 1.47 8.12
N ASN A 227 13.05 0.18 7.86
CA ASN A 227 13.52 -0.47 6.63
C ASN A 227 12.79 0.09 5.40
N MET A 228 11.47 0.26 5.48
CA MET A 228 10.64 0.79 4.40
C MET A 228 10.98 2.24 4.06
N ARG A 229 11.22 3.11 5.06
CA ARG A 229 11.67 4.50 4.83
C ARG A 229 13.02 4.54 4.10
N LYS A 230 14.01 3.77 4.57
CA LYS A 230 15.33 3.67 3.92
C LYS A 230 15.26 3.13 2.49
N PHE A 231 14.42 2.13 2.25
CA PHE A 231 14.16 1.61 0.91
C PHE A 231 13.54 2.69 0.00
N PHE A 232 12.53 3.40 0.50
CA PHE A 232 11.86 4.48 -0.21
C PHE A 232 12.83 5.62 -0.57
N GLU A 233 13.58 6.17 0.40
CA GLU A 233 14.52 7.27 0.20
C GLU A 233 15.59 6.94 -0.85
N LYS A 234 16.14 5.72 -0.79
CA LYS A 234 17.08 5.22 -1.79
C LYS A 234 16.44 5.18 -3.17
N ARG A 235 15.28 4.54 -3.29
CA ARG A 235 14.61 4.31 -4.59
C ARG A 235 14.11 5.61 -5.22
N TRP A 236 13.61 6.52 -4.40
CA TRP A 236 13.25 7.89 -4.75
C TRP A 236 14.44 8.65 -5.34
N THR A 237 15.58 8.62 -4.65
CA THR A 237 16.83 9.26 -5.10
C THR A 237 17.34 8.69 -6.43
N GLU A 238 17.18 7.38 -6.64
CA GLU A 238 17.55 6.72 -7.91
C GLU A 238 16.67 7.17 -9.09
N LEU A 239 15.36 7.39 -8.88
CA LEU A 239 14.46 7.89 -9.93
C LEU A 239 14.68 9.35 -10.29
N LEU A 240 15.01 10.20 -9.31
CA LEU A 240 15.41 11.59 -9.59
C LEU A 240 16.69 11.65 -10.45
N LYS A 241 17.66 10.76 -10.20
CA LYS A 241 18.88 10.65 -11.02
C LYS A 241 18.68 10.07 -12.42
N GLN A 242 17.52 9.44 -12.68
CA GLN A 242 17.11 8.98 -14.02
C GLN A 242 16.24 10.03 -14.74
N THR A 243 16.00 11.18 -14.10
CA THR A 243 15.13 12.27 -14.57
C THR A 243 15.90 13.48 -15.08
N ASN A 244 17.11 13.70 -14.57
CA ASN A 244 18.02 14.79 -14.93
C ASN A 244 19.18 14.28 -15.79
#